data_AF-A0AA95I3K4-F1
#
_entry.id   AF-A0AA95I3K4-F1
#
_cell.length_a   1.000
_cell.length_b   1.000
_cell.length_c   1.000
_cell.angle_alpha   90.00
_cell.angle_beta   90.00
_cell.angle_gamma   90.00
#
_symmetry.space_group_name_H-M   'P 1'
#
loop_
_entity.id
_entity.type
_entity.pdbx_description
1 polymer ?
#
loop_
_entity_poly.entity_id
_entity_poly.type
_entity_poly.pdbx_seq_one_letter_code
_entity_poly.pdbx_strand_id
1 'polypeptide(L)'
;MKKITLILSALFIIFGGLAGCAAKDGGSEAKSASSLSANEKVKLTYFSWDPSQEEALGEMIQKFQEENPNIEVSMQSYKPADYWTKISAMAASGEMPDVFDMSSGYIDEWASKGLLANLQTWIDRDIKQDDYFTSIFDAVRYPDKEKGDMYAFPYAWVTTVLYYNKDLFDQANLSYPTEDWTWEEFRNAAKKLTIDTNGDGTADQWGFWFFGRYAQIEPWLYQNNGDILNPEKSQFEINENGKETLKFLTDLTTTDKVSPAPKDMKGIKQEDIFPMGKAAMWVDGSFMIDNNRKVIGDNFKWGMTSVPRGMMTSGIKG
;
A
#
# COMPACT_ATOMS: atom_id res chain seq x y z
N MET A 1 46.14 -46.99 29.49
CA MET A 1 47.02 -46.86 28.31
C MET A 1 46.98 -45.38 27.90
N LYS A 2 47.88 -44.55 28.46
CA LYS A 2 49.10 -43.95 27.84
C LYS A 2 48.73 -42.92 26.75
N LYS A 3 49.06 -41.61 26.78
CA LYS A 3 50.06 -40.76 27.50
C LYS A 3 49.46 -39.31 27.58
N ILE A 4 49.53 -38.49 28.64
CA ILE A 4 50.62 -37.71 29.27
C ILE A 4 51.51 -36.90 28.30
N THR A 5 51.50 -35.56 28.44
CA THR A 5 52.66 -34.61 28.58
C THR A 5 52.06 -33.22 28.93
N LEU A 6 52.13 -32.66 30.16
CA LEU A 6 53.22 -32.03 30.96
C LEU A 6 53.74 -30.66 30.45
N ILE A 7 53.84 -29.72 31.42
CA ILE A 7 54.90 -28.68 31.62
C ILE A 7 54.76 -27.34 30.85
N LEU A 8 54.96 -26.10 31.36
CA LEU A 8 55.58 -25.45 32.56
C LEU A 8 54.90 -24.04 32.68
N SER A 9 54.33 -23.57 33.80
CA SER A 9 54.90 -22.77 34.90
C SER A 9 55.86 -21.60 34.54
N ALA A 10 55.43 -20.35 34.79
CA ALA A 10 56.21 -19.25 35.40
C ALA A 10 55.23 -18.13 35.86
N LEU A 11 54.79 -18.12 37.13
CA LEU A 11 55.33 -17.39 38.30
C LEU A 11 55.26 -15.84 38.22
N PHE A 12 54.37 -15.23 39.04
CA PHE A 12 54.66 -14.37 40.23
C PHE A 12 54.83 -12.87 39.84
N ILE A 13 54.25 -11.82 40.47
CA ILE A 13 53.83 -11.55 41.86
C ILE A 13 52.72 -10.48 41.92
N ILE A 14 51.90 -10.65 42.95
CA ILE A 14 50.82 -9.85 43.57
C ILE A 14 51.22 -8.41 43.94
N PHE A 15 50.30 -7.43 43.84
CA PHE A 15 49.96 -6.55 44.96
C PHE A 15 48.63 -5.83 44.73
N GLY A 16 47.77 -5.84 45.76
CA GLY A 16 46.40 -5.38 45.70
C GLY A 16 46.21 -3.87 45.88
N GLY A 17 44.96 -3.46 45.68
CA GLY A 17 44.45 -2.15 46.04
C GLY A 17 42.96 -2.09 45.77
N LEU A 18 42.14 -2.31 46.81
CA LEU A 18 40.74 -1.85 46.83
C LEU A 18 40.73 -0.33 46.69
N ALA A 19 39.87 0.21 45.82
CA ALA A 19 38.97 1.33 46.11
C ALA A 19 38.22 1.79 44.85
N GLY A 20 36.90 1.95 44.98
CA GLY A 20 36.14 2.98 44.24
C GLY A 20 35.34 2.52 43.04
N CYS A 21 34.15 1.94 43.29
CA CYS A 21 33.04 2.03 42.35
C CYS A 21 32.63 3.51 42.20
N ALA A 22 32.72 4.05 40.99
CA ALA A 22 31.96 5.23 40.58
C ALA A 22 31.09 4.80 39.39
N ALA A 23 29.79 4.76 39.62
CA ALA A 23 28.77 4.52 38.62
C ALA A 23 28.91 5.56 37.50
N LYS A 24 29.04 5.09 36.27
CA LYS A 24 29.01 5.90 35.06
C LYS A 24 27.64 5.66 34.43
N ASP A 25 26.71 6.58 34.68
CA ASP A 25 25.43 6.66 34.01
C ASP A 25 25.68 6.75 32.50
N GLY A 26 25.22 5.72 31.78
CA GLY A 26 25.22 5.65 30.32
C GLY A 26 24.05 6.44 29.75
N GLY A 27 24.13 7.76 29.83
CA GLY A 27 23.29 8.66 29.03
C GLY A 27 23.81 8.70 27.60
N SER A 28 23.08 8.08 26.66
CA SER A 28 23.30 8.26 25.23
C SER A 28 22.90 9.69 24.84
N GLU A 29 23.86 10.61 24.85
CA GLU A 29 23.72 11.91 24.20
C GLU A 29 23.50 11.69 22.70
N ALA A 30 22.30 12.01 22.22
CA ALA A 30 22.03 12.25 20.82
C ALA A 30 23.01 13.31 20.33
N LYS A 31 23.86 12.95 19.36
CA LYS A 31 24.71 13.92 18.66
C LYS A 31 23.79 14.98 18.06
N SER A 32 23.83 16.16 18.65
CA SER A 32 23.19 17.36 18.14
C SER A 32 23.60 17.53 16.68
N ALA A 33 22.63 17.52 15.77
CA ALA A 33 22.84 17.81 14.36
C ALA A 33 23.45 19.21 14.27
N SER A 34 24.73 19.27 13.91
CA SER A 34 25.43 20.52 13.62
C SER A 34 24.64 21.25 12.54
N SER A 35 24.24 22.50 12.81
CA SER A 35 23.55 23.34 11.85
C SER A 35 24.42 23.47 10.59
N LEU A 36 24.01 22.79 9.52
CA LEU A 36 24.60 22.93 8.19
C LEU A 36 24.57 24.41 7.82
N SER A 37 25.70 24.94 7.38
CA SER A 37 25.76 26.31 6.89
C SER A 37 24.92 26.42 5.61
N ALA A 38 24.18 27.51 5.43
CA ALA A 38 23.29 27.73 4.27
C ALA A 38 24.00 27.67 2.89
N ASN A 39 25.33 27.58 2.86
CA ASN A 39 26.14 27.50 1.64
C ASN A 39 26.70 26.10 1.35
N GLU A 40 26.43 25.09 2.20
CA GLU A 40 26.90 23.74 1.92
C GLU A 40 26.01 23.07 0.86
N LYS A 41 26.65 22.53 -0.18
CA LYS A 41 25.95 21.78 -1.23
C LYS A 41 25.52 20.42 -0.68
N VAL A 42 24.21 20.19 -0.66
CA VAL A 42 23.60 18.92 -0.24
C VAL A 42 23.12 18.18 -1.48
N LYS A 43 23.41 16.88 -1.58
CA LYS A 43 22.84 16.00 -2.59
C LYS A 43 21.89 15.03 -1.91
N LEU A 44 20.66 14.95 -2.40
CA LEU A 44 19.64 14.02 -1.96
C LEU A 44 19.30 13.06 -3.09
N THR A 45 19.01 11.81 -2.73
CA THR A 45 18.50 10.78 -3.63
C THR A 45 17.02 10.54 -3.34
N TYR A 46 16.20 10.52 -4.39
CA TYR A 46 14.77 10.24 -4.27
C TYR A 46 14.37 9.04 -5.14
N PHE A 47 13.83 7.98 -4.54
CA PHE A 47 13.32 6.83 -5.26
C PHE A 47 11.78 6.82 -5.34
N SER A 48 11.24 6.69 -6.55
CA SER A 48 9.80 6.51 -6.76
C SER A 48 9.45 5.12 -7.32
N TRP A 49 8.25 4.63 -7.02
CA TRP A 49 7.73 3.37 -7.56
C TRP A 49 6.89 3.54 -8.84
N ASP A 50 6.68 4.77 -9.33
CA ASP A 50 5.81 5.03 -10.48
C ASP A 50 6.52 5.83 -11.58
N PRO A 51 7.08 5.16 -12.60
CA PRO A 51 7.68 5.84 -13.74
C PRO A 51 6.70 6.74 -14.50
N SER A 52 5.38 6.52 -14.40
CA SER A 52 4.40 7.39 -15.07
C SER A 52 4.29 8.78 -14.43
N GLN A 53 4.79 8.93 -13.21
CA GLN A 53 4.80 10.19 -12.45
C GLN A 53 6.13 10.94 -12.55
N GLU A 54 7.12 10.41 -13.28
CA GLU A 54 8.48 10.95 -13.35
C GLU A 54 8.51 12.41 -13.86
N GLU A 55 7.66 12.75 -14.83
CA GLU A 55 7.53 14.13 -15.34
C GLU A 55 7.00 15.08 -14.25
N ALA A 56 5.86 14.74 -13.63
CA ALA A 56 5.24 15.56 -12.60
C ALA A 56 6.14 15.70 -11.35
N LEU A 57 6.79 14.61 -10.92
CA LEU A 57 7.77 14.64 -9.83
C LEU A 57 8.99 15.48 -10.20
N GLY A 58 9.46 15.39 -11.45
CA GLY A 58 10.55 16.22 -11.97
C GLY A 58 10.26 17.71 -11.88
N GLU A 59 9.06 18.15 -12.25
CA GLU A 59 8.63 19.55 -12.12
C GLU A 59 8.61 20.02 -10.65
N MET A 60 8.10 19.17 -9.74
CA MET A 60 8.08 19.47 -8.30
C MET A 60 9.50 19.55 -7.72
N ILE A 61 10.39 18.63 -8.12
CA ILE A 61 11.80 18.64 -7.71
C ILE A 61 12.49 19.89 -8.24
N GLN A 62 12.23 20.30 -9.49
CA GLN A 62 12.82 21.51 -10.04
C GLN A 62 12.43 22.73 -9.20
N LYS A 63 11.15 22.90 -8.90
CA LYS A 63 10.67 24.00 -8.06
C LYS A 63 11.29 23.97 -6.66
N PHE A 64 11.41 22.78 -6.06
CA PHE A 64 12.07 22.62 -4.77
C PHE A 64 13.54 23.07 -4.81
N GLN A 65 14.29 22.73 -5.86
CA GLN A 65 15.69 23.17 -6.02
C GLN A 65 15.82 24.67 -6.33
N GLU A 66 14.85 25.27 -7.02
CA GLU A 66 14.80 26.73 -7.23
C GLU A 66 14.62 27.48 -5.91
N GLU A 67 13.81 26.95 -4.99
CA GLU A 67 13.60 27.48 -3.64
C GLU A 67 14.76 27.15 -2.69
N ASN A 68 15.53 26.09 -2.98
CA ASN A 68 16.63 25.59 -2.17
C ASN A 68 17.90 25.41 -3.02
N PRO A 69 18.57 26.51 -3.44
CA PRO A 69 19.63 26.47 -4.46
C PRO A 69 20.90 25.73 -4.03
N ASN A 70 21.03 25.41 -2.74
CA ASN A 70 22.13 24.62 -2.20
C ASN A 70 21.82 23.11 -2.16
N ILE A 71 20.61 22.67 -2.53
CA ILE A 71 20.18 21.28 -2.53
C ILE A 71 20.02 20.79 -3.98
N GLU A 72 20.64 19.66 -4.28
CA GLU A 72 20.51 18.93 -5.54
C GLU A 72 19.79 17.61 -5.27
N VAL A 73 18.74 17.30 -6.02
CA VAL A 73 17.95 16.07 -5.87
C VAL A 73 18.11 15.22 -7.13
N SER A 74 18.59 13.99 -6.95
CA SER A 74 18.67 12.98 -8.00
C SER A 74 17.55 11.96 -7.83
N MET A 75 16.61 11.92 -8.77
CA MET A 75 15.50 10.98 -8.74
C MET A 75 15.76 9.71 -9.57
N GLN A 76 15.24 8.57 -9.10
CA GLN A 76 15.17 7.34 -9.87
C GLN A 76 13.80 6.67 -9.68
N SER A 77 13.15 6.31 -10.78
CA SER A 77 11.85 5.62 -10.74
C SER A 77 11.99 4.16 -11.17
N TYR A 78 11.31 3.26 -10.45
CA TYR A 78 11.26 1.83 -10.75
C TYR A 78 9.83 1.38 -10.90
N LYS A 79 9.59 0.35 -11.73
CA LYS A 79 8.25 -0.25 -11.78
C LYS A 79 7.90 -0.91 -10.44
N PRO A 80 6.62 -0.93 -10.02
CA PRO A 80 6.23 -1.50 -8.72
C PRO A 80 6.71 -2.94 -8.49
N ALA A 81 6.75 -3.76 -9.55
CA ALA A 81 7.21 -5.14 -9.47
C ALA A 81 8.70 -5.28 -9.10
N ASP A 82 9.53 -4.32 -9.49
CA ASP A 82 10.98 -4.33 -9.23
C ASP A 82 11.35 -3.49 -8.00
N TYR A 83 10.50 -2.51 -7.65
CA TYR A 83 10.73 -1.53 -6.59
C TYR A 83 10.96 -2.19 -5.22
N TRP A 84 10.04 -3.06 -4.80
CA TRP A 84 10.07 -3.67 -3.46
C TRP A 84 11.29 -4.56 -3.24
N THR A 85 11.67 -5.34 -4.25
CA THR A 85 12.88 -6.18 -4.20
C THR A 85 14.13 -5.32 -4.08
N LYS A 86 14.19 -4.22 -4.86
CA LYS A 86 15.34 -3.34 -4.86
C LYS A 86 15.50 -2.58 -3.54
N ILE A 87 14.44 -1.93 -3.06
CA ILE A 87 14.51 -1.14 -1.82
C ILE A 87 14.81 -2.02 -0.61
N SER A 88 14.29 -3.26 -0.57
CA SER A 88 14.60 -4.22 0.49
C SER A 88 16.06 -4.68 0.46
N ALA A 89 16.64 -4.88 -0.72
CA ALA A 89 18.05 -5.24 -0.86
C ALA A 89 18.97 -4.07 -0.42
N MET A 90 18.61 -2.84 -0.76
CA MET A 90 19.34 -1.63 -0.34
C MET A 90 19.24 -1.38 1.16
N ALA A 91 18.07 -1.65 1.77
CA ALA A 91 17.90 -1.63 3.22
C ALA A 91 18.84 -2.65 3.91
N ALA A 92 19.00 -3.84 3.33
CA ALA A 92 19.90 -4.86 3.86
C ALA A 92 21.40 -4.52 3.67
N SER A 93 21.76 -3.78 2.61
CA SER A 93 23.15 -3.33 2.37
C SER A 93 23.51 -2.02 3.06
N GLY A 94 22.53 -1.29 3.62
CA GLY A 94 22.74 0.02 4.23
C GLY A 94 22.93 1.16 3.21
N GLU A 95 22.44 0.97 1.99
CA GLU A 95 22.60 1.91 0.87
C GLU A 95 21.25 2.54 0.46
N MET A 96 20.34 2.76 1.42
CA MET A 96 19.02 3.34 1.18
C MET A 96 19.11 4.75 0.58
N PRO A 97 18.17 5.14 -0.30
CA PRO A 97 18.02 6.53 -0.71
C PRO A 97 17.58 7.42 0.47
N ASP A 98 17.82 8.72 0.36
CA ASP A 98 17.48 9.71 1.38
C ASP A 98 15.96 9.89 1.53
N VAL A 99 15.27 9.90 0.38
CA VAL A 99 13.81 9.99 0.28
C VAL A 99 13.33 8.86 -0.62
N PHE A 100 12.21 8.23 -0.28
CA PHE A 100 11.66 7.15 -1.10
C PHE A 100 10.18 6.95 -0.85
N ASP A 101 9.47 6.48 -1.86
CA ASP A 101 8.07 6.12 -1.74
C ASP A 101 7.92 4.89 -0.82
N MET A 102 6.95 4.93 0.09
CA MET A 102 6.67 3.84 1.02
C MET A 102 5.18 3.59 1.12
N SER A 103 4.80 2.30 1.13
CA SER A 103 3.42 1.90 1.34
C SER A 103 3.15 1.88 2.83
N SER A 104 1.99 2.38 3.24
CA SER A 104 1.57 2.38 4.65
C SER A 104 1.61 0.99 5.27
N GLY A 105 1.41 -0.07 4.47
CA GLY A 105 1.49 -1.47 4.92
C GLY A 105 2.87 -1.94 5.37
N TYR A 106 3.94 -1.23 5.03
CA TYR A 106 5.32 -1.58 5.42
C TYR A 106 5.91 -0.68 6.51
N ILE A 107 5.24 0.42 6.88
CA ILE A 107 5.78 1.42 7.80
C ILE A 107 6.11 0.81 9.16
N ASP A 108 5.20 0.02 9.74
CA ASP A 108 5.41 -0.56 11.08
C ASP A 108 6.62 -1.49 11.10
N GLU A 109 6.74 -2.35 10.09
CA GLU A 109 7.86 -3.27 9.96
C GLU A 109 9.18 -2.50 9.83
N TRP A 110 9.23 -1.49 8.95
CA TRP A 110 10.46 -0.76 8.64
C TRP A 110 10.87 0.19 9.78
N ALA A 111 9.91 0.86 10.41
CA ALA A 111 10.14 1.68 11.59
C ALA A 111 10.66 0.83 12.77
N SER A 112 10.08 -0.35 13.01
CA SER A 112 10.54 -1.27 14.07
C SER A 112 11.99 -1.74 13.90
N LYS A 113 12.47 -1.78 12.65
CA LYS A 113 13.85 -2.15 12.27
C LYS A 113 14.80 -0.95 12.24
N GLY A 114 14.32 0.26 12.51
CA GLY A 114 15.12 1.49 12.43
C GLY A 114 15.49 1.90 11.00
N LEU A 115 14.75 1.42 9.99
CA LEU A 115 14.99 1.73 8.58
C LEU A 115 14.32 3.04 8.12
N LEU A 116 13.42 3.60 8.95
CA LEU A 116 12.76 4.88 8.70
C LEU A 116 13.17 5.90 9.76
N ALA A 117 13.40 7.14 9.34
CA ALA A 117 13.65 8.24 10.25
C ALA A 117 12.36 8.63 10.99
N ASN A 118 12.47 8.93 12.28
CA ASN A 118 11.39 9.56 13.03
C ASN A 118 11.25 11.02 12.57
N LEU A 119 10.12 11.35 11.96
CA LEU A 119 9.86 12.65 11.35
C LEU A 119 9.12 13.63 12.28
N GLN A 120 8.71 13.19 13.47
CA GLN A 120 7.79 13.92 14.34
C GLN A 120 8.26 15.35 14.63
N THR A 121 9.55 15.53 14.93
CA THR A 121 10.13 16.86 15.23
C THR A 121 10.04 17.82 14.04
N TRP A 122 10.24 17.35 12.80
CA TRP A 122 10.12 18.21 11.61
C TRP A 122 8.66 18.52 11.31
N ILE A 123 7.77 17.54 11.50
CA ILE A 123 6.34 17.72 11.27
C ILE A 123 5.76 18.74 12.25
N ASP A 124 6.09 18.66 13.55
CA ASP A 124 5.60 19.64 14.54
C ASP A 124 6.10 21.06 14.29
N ARG A 125 7.28 21.19 13.67
CA ARG A 125 7.89 22.48 13.36
C ARG A 125 7.32 23.12 12.09
N ASP A 126 7.18 22.33 11.03
CA ASP A 126 7.03 22.85 9.67
C ASP A 126 5.63 22.56 9.06
N ILE A 127 4.88 21.61 9.61
CA ILE A 127 3.62 21.14 9.02
C ILE A 127 2.43 21.51 9.90
N LYS A 128 1.47 22.20 9.30
CA LYS A 128 0.14 22.40 9.90
C LYS A 128 -0.80 21.27 9.47
N GLN A 129 -0.91 20.23 10.31
CA GLN A 129 -1.65 19.00 9.98
C GLN A 129 -3.13 19.24 9.63
N ASP A 130 -3.76 20.27 10.19
CA ASP A 130 -5.15 20.64 9.87
C ASP A 130 -5.37 21.10 8.43
N ASP A 131 -4.29 21.37 7.69
CA ASP A 131 -4.36 21.68 6.25
C ASP A 131 -4.50 20.41 5.39
N TYR A 132 -4.48 19.22 6.02
CA TYR A 132 -4.54 17.90 5.37
C TYR A 132 -5.72 17.07 5.91
N PHE A 133 -6.00 15.94 5.26
CA PHE A 133 -6.92 14.92 5.80
C PHE A 133 -6.28 14.23 6.99
N THR A 134 -6.61 14.64 8.21
CA THR A 134 -5.90 14.24 9.43
C THR A 134 -5.83 12.73 9.65
N SER A 135 -6.87 11.98 9.24
CA SER A 135 -6.92 10.51 9.38
C SER A 135 -5.81 9.76 8.64
N ILE A 136 -5.17 10.39 7.64
CA ILE A 136 -4.09 9.74 6.88
C ILE A 136 -2.79 9.68 7.68
N PHE A 137 -2.62 10.55 8.69
CA PHE A 137 -1.42 10.57 9.51
C PHE A 137 -1.33 9.37 10.44
N ASP A 138 -2.45 8.83 10.90
CA ASP A 138 -2.46 7.66 11.78
C ASP A 138 -1.80 6.45 11.10
N ALA A 139 -1.99 6.30 9.78
CA ALA A 139 -1.41 5.22 8.99
C ALA A 139 0.13 5.21 9.02
N VAL A 140 0.77 6.36 9.23
CA VAL A 140 2.24 6.53 9.21
C VAL A 140 2.86 6.60 10.61
N ARG A 141 2.05 6.47 11.67
CA ARG A 141 2.52 6.47 13.06
C ARG A 141 2.97 5.08 13.53
N TYR A 142 4.01 5.04 14.35
CA TYR A 142 4.55 3.85 15.01
C TYR A 142 5.12 4.23 16.38
N PRO A 143 5.05 3.37 17.43
CA PRO A 143 4.47 2.02 17.47
C PRO A 143 2.95 1.99 17.64
N ASP A 144 2.33 3.15 17.86
CA ASP A 144 0.90 3.29 18.11
C ASP A 144 0.28 4.21 17.06
N LYS A 145 -0.87 3.83 16.50
CA LYS A 145 -1.49 4.57 15.39
C LYS A 145 -2.14 5.89 15.81
N GLU A 146 -2.45 6.08 17.09
CA GLU A 146 -3.05 7.31 17.61
C GLU A 146 -2.00 8.23 18.25
N LYS A 147 -0.96 7.65 18.85
CA LYS A 147 -0.01 8.37 19.73
C LYS A 147 1.46 8.20 19.37
N GLY A 148 1.78 7.30 18.45
CA GLY A 148 3.14 7.05 18.00
C GLY A 148 3.69 8.23 17.18
N ASP A 149 5.00 8.25 17.02
CA ASP A 149 5.68 9.24 16.19
C ASP A 149 5.45 8.91 14.70
N MET A 150 5.49 9.93 13.84
CA MET A 150 5.37 9.74 12.40
C MET A 150 6.71 9.30 11.78
N TYR A 151 6.68 8.24 10.97
CA TYR A 151 7.86 7.68 10.29
C TYR A 151 7.80 7.81 8.76
N ALA A 152 6.75 8.44 8.24
CA ALA A 152 6.62 8.83 6.85
C ALA A 152 5.75 10.09 6.76
N PHE A 153 5.76 10.75 5.61
CA PHE A 153 4.85 11.83 5.30
C PHE A 153 3.86 11.39 4.20
N PRO A 154 2.53 11.46 4.45
CA PRO A 154 1.54 11.04 3.48
C PRO A 154 1.40 12.10 2.35
N TYR A 155 1.84 11.75 1.14
CA TYR A 155 1.76 12.65 -0.02
C TYR A 155 0.54 12.42 -0.92
N ALA A 156 -0.07 11.23 -0.84
CA ALA A 156 -1.25 10.87 -1.60
C ALA A 156 -2.14 9.93 -0.79
N TRP A 157 -3.45 10.06 -0.99
CA TRP A 157 -4.44 9.12 -0.47
C TRP A 157 -5.24 8.55 -1.63
N VAL A 158 -5.34 7.22 -1.65
CA VAL A 158 -6.14 6.48 -2.61
C VAL A 158 -7.17 5.66 -1.86
N THR A 159 -8.33 5.48 -2.49
CA THR A 159 -9.42 4.65 -1.96
C THR A 159 -9.82 3.63 -3.00
N THR A 160 -10.51 2.57 -2.59
CA THR A 160 -11.08 1.61 -3.54
C THR A 160 -12.50 2.01 -3.91
N VAL A 161 -12.83 1.91 -5.19
CA VAL A 161 -14.14 2.27 -5.74
C VAL A 161 -14.67 1.17 -6.64
N LEU A 162 -15.98 1.19 -6.88
CA LEU A 162 -16.63 0.45 -7.95
C LEU A 162 -16.69 1.32 -9.21
N TYR A 163 -15.94 0.93 -10.24
CA TYR A 163 -16.10 1.43 -11.61
C TYR A 163 -17.23 0.68 -12.32
N TYR A 164 -18.03 1.37 -13.13
CA TYR A 164 -19.07 0.75 -13.95
C TYR A 164 -19.23 1.40 -15.33
N ASN A 165 -19.55 0.58 -16.32
CA ASN A 165 -19.81 1.00 -17.71
C ASN A 165 -21.30 1.36 -17.87
N LYS A 166 -21.60 2.67 -17.98
CA LYS A 166 -22.98 3.18 -18.07
C LYS A 166 -23.71 2.71 -19.31
N ASP A 167 -23.00 2.60 -20.45
CA ASP A 167 -23.62 2.21 -21.70
C ASP A 167 -24.10 0.75 -21.64
N LEU A 168 -23.37 -0.15 -20.97
CA LEU A 168 -23.82 -1.53 -20.76
C LEU A 168 -25.01 -1.62 -19.80
N PHE A 169 -25.06 -0.77 -18.78
CA PHE A 169 -26.23 -0.66 -17.90
C PHE A 169 -27.46 -0.14 -18.64
N ASP A 170 -27.31 0.89 -19.47
CA ASP A 170 -28.39 1.45 -20.29
C ASP A 170 -28.93 0.42 -21.28
N GLN A 171 -28.04 -0.32 -21.95
CA GLN A 171 -28.40 -1.39 -22.88
C GLN A 171 -29.19 -2.51 -22.19
N ALA A 172 -28.83 -2.85 -20.95
CA ALA A 172 -29.53 -3.85 -20.15
C ALA A 172 -30.78 -3.29 -19.43
N ASN A 173 -31.08 -2.00 -19.59
CA ASN A 173 -32.14 -1.28 -18.89
C ASN A 173 -32.06 -1.45 -17.36
N LEU A 174 -30.84 -1.33 -16.81
CA LEU A 174 -30.55 -1.43 -15.38
C LEU A 174 -30.26 -0.05 -14.78
N SER A 175 -30.78 0.17 -13.57
CA SER A 175 -30.35 1.31 -12.76
C SER A 175 -28.86 1.21 -12.44
N TYR A 176 -28.18 2.35 -12.44
CA TYR A 176 -26.76 2.41 -12.12
C TYR A 176 -26.47 2.04 -10.66
N PRO A 177 -25.22 1.63 -10.37
CA PRO A 177 -24.75 1.45 -9.01
C PRO A 177 -24.91 2.71 -8.17
N THR A 178 -25.35 2.54 -6.93
CA THR A 178 -25.44 3.60 -5.91
C THR A 178 -24.56 3.25 -4.72
N GLU A 179 -24.34 4.20 -3.82
CA GLU A 179 -23.56 3.97 -2.60
C GLU A 179 -24.23 2.96 -1.64
N ASP A 180 -25.53 2.72 -1.81
CA ASP A 180 -26.34 1.81 -0.98
C ASP A 180 -26.41 0.38 -1.52
N TRP A 181 -25.78 0.09 -2.66
CA TRP A 181 -25.80 -1.24 -3.25
C TRP A 181 -25.28 -2.31 -2.30
N THR A 182 -26.03 -3.39 -2.22
CA THR A 182 -25.68 -4.61 -1.51
C THR A 182 -24.90 -5.57 -2.41
N TRP A 183 -24.23 -6.55 -1.80
CA TRP A 183 -23.59 -7.65 -2.53
C TRP A 183 -24.56 -8.44 -3.41
N GLU A 184 -25.82 -8.58 -2.98
CA GLU A 184 -26.84 -9.29 -3.76
C GLU A 184 -27.26 -8.49 -5.00
N GLU A 185 -27.49 -7.18 -4.85
CA GLU A 185 -27.80 -6.31 -5.99
C GLU A 185 -26.64 -6.28 -6.99
N PHE A 186 -25.41 -6.18 -6.49
CA PHE A 186 -24.21 -6.27 -7.31
C PHE A 186 -24.13 -7.60 -8.07
N ARG A 187 -24.31 -8.73 -7.38
CA ARG A 187 -24.31 -10.08 -7.99
C ARG A 187 -25.40 -10.20 -9.05
N ASN A 188 -26.60 -9.70 -8.78
CA ASN A 188 -27.73 -9.75 -9.71
C ASN A 188 -27.49 -8.88 -10.95
N ALA A 189 -26.92 -7.69 -10.79
CA ALA A 189 -26.51 -6.84 -11.91
C ALA A 189 -25.41 -7.52 -12.74
N ALA A 190 -24.38 -8.07 -12.08
CA ALA A 190 -23.29 -8.79 -12.75
C ALA A 190 -23.82 -9.97 -13.58
N LYS A 191 -24.78 -10.73 -13.08
CA LYS A 191 -25.42 -11.82 -13.83
C LYS A 191 -26.11 -11.33 -15.09
N LYS A 192 -26.87 -10.24 -15.01
CA LYS A 192 -27.59 -9.66 -16.17
C LYS A 192 -26.64 -9.02 -17.20
N LEU A 193 -25.49 -8.55 -16.75
CA LEU A 193 -24.48 -7.90 -17.61
C LEU A 193 -23.46 -8.88 -18.19
N THR A 194 -23.54 -10.15 -17.83
CA THR A 194 -22.72 -11.21 -18.41
C THR A 194 -23.43 -11.79 -19.62
N ILE A 195 -22.89 -11.54 -20.82
CA ILE A 195 -23.54 -11.84 -22.10
C ILE A 195 -22.57 -12.62 -22.99
N ASP A 196 -23.10 -13.65 -23.63
CA ASP A 196 -22.50 -14.29 -24.80
C ASP A 196 -23.09 -13.59 -26.04
N THR A 197 -22.34 -12.66 -26.61
CA THR A 197 -22.83 -11.83 -27.73
C THR A 197 -22.80 -12.57 -29.06
N ASN A 198 -22.04 -13.66 -29.18
CA ASN A 198 -21.85 -14.40 -30.42
C ASN A 198 -22.59 -15.76 -30.47
N GLY A 199 -23.08 -16.25 -29.33
CA GLY A 199 -23.87 -17.47 -29.18
C GLY A 199 -23.06 -18.77 -29.16
N ASP A 200 -21.74 -18.73 -28.91
CA ASP A 200 -20.87 -19.91 -28.87
C ASP A 200 -20.94 -20.69 -27.54
N GLY A 201 -21.74 -20.21 -26.57
CA GLY A 201 -21.90 -20.78 -25.25
C GLY A 201 -20.92 -20.24 -24.20
N THR A 202 -20.08 -19.26 -24.57
CA THR A 202 -19.12 -18.59 -23.70
C THR A 202 -19.39 -17.09 -23.67
N ALA A 203 -19.47 -16.51 -22.47
CA ALA A 203 -19.59 -15.06 -22.35
C ALA A 203 -18.34 -14.38 -22.92
N ASP A 204 -18.55 -13.32 -23.72
CA ASP A 204 -17.51 -12.43 -24.24
C ASP A 204 -17.65 -10.99 -23.72
N GLN A 205 -18.74 -10.72 -23.00
CA GLN A 205 -18.93 -9.61 -22.09
C GLN A 205 -19.20 -10.14 -20.67
N TRP A 206 -18.46 -9.66 -19.67
CA TRP A 206 -18.61 -10.08 -18.29
C TRP A 206 -19.26 -9.02 -17.43
N GLY A 207 -20.07 -9.42 -16.46
CA GLY A 207 -20.66 -8.50 -15.50
C GLY A 207 -19.66 -7.87 -14.54
N PHE A 208 -18.57 -8.58 -14.25
CA PHE A 208 -17.54 -8.16 -13.30
C PHE A 208 -16.14 -8.63 -13.73
N TRP A 209 -15.12 -7.88 -13.35
CA TRP A 209 -13.72 -8.32 -13.44
C TRP A 209 -13.11 -8.54 -12.05
N PHE A 210 -12.71 -9.78 -11.77
CA PHE A 210 -12.01 -10.17 -10.55
C PHE A 210 -10.67 -10.85 -10.83
N PHE A 211 -9.58 -10.19 -10.47
CA PHE A 211 -8.21 -10.69 -10.53
C PHE A 211 -7.74 -11.28 -9.20
N GLY A 212 -8.33 -10.85 -8.06
CA GLY A 212 -7.99 -11.38 -6.73
C GLY A 212 -6.77 -10.75 -6.06
N ARG A 213 -6.46 -9.49 -6.37
CA ARG A 213 -5.43 -8.71 -5.65
C ARG A 213 -6.02 -7.97 -4.45
N TYR A 214 -5.15 -7.45 -3.57
CA TYR A 214 -5.53 -6.78 -2.31
C TYR A 214 -6.65 -5.74 -2.48
N ALA A 215 -6.53 -4.83 -3.45
CA ALA A 215 -7.53 -3.79 -3.73
C ALA A 215 -8.91 -4.37 -4.10
N GLN A 216 -8.99 -5.60 -4.58
CA GLN A 216 -10.25 -6.24 -4.97
C GLN A 216 -10.82 -7.14 -3.88
N ILE A 217 -10.12 -7.33 -2.77
CA ILE A 217 -10.51 -8.22 -1.66
C ILE A 217 -10.76 -7.42 -0.39
N GLU A 218 -9.78 -6.61 0.02
CA GLU A 218 -9.80 -5.83 1.26
C GLU A 218 -11.06 -4.96 1.47
N PRO A 219 -11.56 -4.18 0.48
CA PRO A 219 -12.76 -3.37 0.72
C PRO A 219 -14.02 -4.21 0.94
N TRP A 220 -14.11 -5.41 0.35
CA TRP A 220 -15.22 -6.33 0.60
C TRP A 220 -15.07 -6.95 2.00
N LEU A 221 -13.85 -7.33 2.35
CA LEU A 221 -13.52 -7.92 3.64
C LEU A 221 -13.87 -6.98 4.78
N TYR A 222 -13.35 -5.75 4.77
CA TYR A 222 -13.54 -4.79 5.85
C TYR A 222 -14.99 -4.32 5.98
N GLN A 223 -15.72 -4.20 4.87
CA GLN A 223 -17.16 -3.87 4.92
C GLN A 223 -18.02 -4.98 5.52
N ASN A 224 -17.52 -6.21 5.59
CA ASN A 224 -18.19 -7.32 6.28
C ASN A 224 -17.60 -7.59 7.67
N ASN A 225 -16.77 -6.69 8.22
CA ASN A 225 -16.00 -6.95 9.44
C ASN A 225 -15.16 -8.24 9.35
N GLY A 226 -14.73 -8.60 8.15
CA GLY A 226 -13.80 -9.67 7.90
C GLY A 226 -12.39 -9.29 8.33
N ASP A 227 -11.65 -10.29 8.82
CA ASP A 227 -10.23 -10.17 9.10
C ASP A 227 -9.52 -11.43 8.59
N ILE A 228 -8.26 -11.27 8.18
CA ILE A 228 -7.38 -12.37 7.74
C ILE A 228 -6.27 -12.64 8.76
N LEU A 229 -6.10 -11.78 9.75
CA LEU A 229 -5.15 -11.92 10.84
C LEU A 229 -5.87 -12.14 12.17
N ASN A 230 -5.16 -12.71 13.13
CA ASN A 230 -5.60 -12.69 14.52
C ASN A 230 -5.58 -11.24 15.10
N PRO A 231 -6.27 -10.97 16.22
CA PRO A 231 -6.30 -9.63 16.83
C PRO A 231 -4.90 -9.05 17.12
N GLU A 232 -3.93 -9.91 17.42
CA GLU A 232 -2.53 -9.51 17.67
C GLU A 232 -1.72 -9.26 16.39
N LYS A 233 -2.32 -9.42 15.19
CA LYS A 233 -1.69 -9.22 13.87
C LYS A 233 -0.39 -10.02 13.67
N SER A 234 -0.28 -11.18 14.32
CA SER A 234 0.93 -12.01 14.35
C SER A 234 0.81 -13.30 13.57
N GLN A 235 -0.42 -13.73 13.23
CA GLN A 235 -0.69 -14.98 12.52
C GLN A 235 -1.87 -14.80 11.56
N PHE A 236 -1.87 -15.58 10.48
CA PHE A 236 -3.04 -15.69 9.61
C PHE A 236 -4.13 -16.49 10.31
N GLU A 237 -5.24 -15.82 10.61
CA GLU A 237 -6.43 -16.40 11.21
C GLU A 237 -7.65 -15.72 10.63
N ILE A 238 -8.21 -16.31 9.56
CA ILE A 238 -9.37 -15.73 8.88
C ILE A 238 -10.62 -15.97 9.72
N ASN A 239 -11.30 -14.91 10.11
CA ASN A 239 -12.56 -15.00 10.85
C ASN A 239 -13.72 -15.48 9.94
N GLU A 240 -14.89 -15.77 10.52
CA GLU A 240 -16.03 -16.30 9.75
C GLU A 240 -16.51 -15.34 8.66
N ASN A 241 -16.58 -14.04 8.95
CA ASN A 241 -16.97 -13.02 7.97
C ASN A 241 -15.94 -12.90 6.84
N GLY A 242 -14.67 -13.13 7.13
CA GLY A 242 -13.60 -13.18 6.14
C GLY A 242 -13.74 -14.37 5.21
N LYS A 243 -14.05 -15.56 5.76
CA LYS A 243 -14.36 -16.76 4.97
C LYS A 243 -15.58 -16.55 4.08
N GLU A 244 -16.64 -15.93 4.61
CA GLU A 244 -17.84 -15.57 3.86
C GLU A 244 -17.53 -14.64 2.68
N THR A 245 -16.74 -13.59 2.93
CA THR A 245 -16.30 -12.63 1.90
C THR A 245 -15.52 -13.33 0.79
N LEU A 246 -14.51 -14.12 1.15
CA LEU A 246 -13.68 -14.84 0.17
C LEU A 246 -14.52 -15.83 -0.62
N LYS A 247 -15.49 -16.48 0.02
CA LYS A 247 -16.46 -17.36 -0.66
C LYS A 247 -17.31 -16.56 -1.65
N PHE A 248 -17.88 -15.43 -1.24
CA PHE A 248 -18.69 -14.58 -2.12
C PHE A 248 -17.92 -14.18 -3.39
N LEU A 249 -16.70 -13.66 -3.23
CA LEU A 249 -15.86 -13.24 -4.36
C LEU A 249 -15.47 -14.42 -5.27
N THR A 250 -15.17 -15.59 -4.68
CA THR A 250 -14.85 -16.80 -5.44
C THR A 250 -16.07 -17.35 -6.18
N ASP A 251 -17.27 -17.28 -5.59
CA ASP A 251 -18.52 -17.72 -6.20
C ASP A 251 -18.85 -16.91 -7.46
N LEU A 252 -18.52 -15.61 -7.50
CA LEU A 252 -18.73 -14.76 -8.68
C LEU A 252 -18.03 -15.31 -9.94
N THR A 253 -16.86 -15.92 -9.75
CA THR A 253 -16.09 -16.52 -10.86
C THR A 253 -16.48 -17.98 -11.08
N THR A 254 -16.60 -18.77 -10.01
CA THR A 254 -16.69 -20.24 -10.10
C THR A 254 -18.12 -20.76 -10.22
N THR A 255 -19.08 -20.10 -9.58
CA THR A 255 -20.49 -20.53 -9.52
C THR A 255 -21.35 -19.66 -10.44
N ASP A 256 -21.30 -18.34 -10.24
CA ASP A 256 -22.11 -17.38 -10.99
C ASP A 256 -21.56 -17.12 -12.39
N LYS A 257 -20.25 -17.38 -12.62
CA LYS A 257 -19.55 -17.20 -13.89
C LYS A 257 -19.68 -15.78 -14.47
N VAL A 258 -19.82 -14.78 -13.61
CA VAL A 258 -19.97 -13.36 -13.99
C VAL A 258 -18.64 -12.63 -14.15
N SER A 259 -17.54 -13.30 -13.77
CA SER A 259 -16.17 -12.88 -14.01
C SER A 259 -15.44 -13.98 -14.77
N PRO A 260 -14.57 -13.64 -15.74
CA PRO A 260 -13.69 -14.62 -16.36
C PRO A 260 -12.66 -15.10 -15.34
N ALA A 261 -12.14 -16.32 -15.52
CA ALA A 261 -10.99 -16.73 -14.73
C ALA A 261 -9.75 -15.93 -15.20
N PRO A 262 -8.88 -15.43 -14.31
CA PRO A 262 -7.72 -14.64 -14.70
C PRO A 262 -6.80 -15.32 -15.74
N LYS A 263 -6.70 -16.66 -15.67
CA LYS A 263 -5.95 -17.48 -16.63
C LYS A 263 -6.47 -17.41 -18.07
N ASP A 264 -7.72 -17.02 -18.27
CA ASP A 264 -8.38 -16.92 -19.58
C ASP A 264 -8.19 -15.52 -20.20
N MET A 265 -7.71 -14.56 -19.41
CA MET A 265 -7.37 -13.20 -19.82
C MET A 265 -5.87 -13.00 -20.15
N LYS A 266 -5.18 -14.09 -20.46
CA LYS A 266 -3.76 -14.04 -20.81
C LYS A 266 -3.51 -13.13 -22.02
N GLY A 267 -2.47 -12.31 -21.92
CA GLY A 267 -2.07 -11.38 -22.98
C GLY A 267 -2.72 -10.00 -22.86
N ILE A 268 -3.68 -9.82 -21.96
CA ILE A 268 -4.22 -8.51 -21.59
C ILE A 268 -3.74 -8.20 -20.17
N LYS A 269 -3.33 -6.94 -19.94
CA LYS A 269 -3.01 -6.49 -18.58
C LYS A 269 -4.29 -6.51 -17.75
N GLN A 270 -4.20 -6.91 -16.49
CA GLN A 270 -5.38 -6.96 -15.63
C GLN A 270 -6.07 -5.58 -15.54
N GLU A 271 -5.27 -4.51 -15.58
CA GLU A 271 -5.70 -3.12 -15.50
C GLU A 271 -6.53 -2.68 -16.71
N ASP A 272 -6.40 -3.39 -17.83
CA ASP A 272 -6.97 -2.99 -19.12
C ASP A 272 -8.30 -3.71 -19.42
N ILE A 273 -8.69 -4.73 -18.66
CA ILE A 273 -9.91 -5.53 -18.91
C ILE A 273 -11.19 -4.68 -18.88
N PHE A 274 -11.39 -3.92 -17.80
CA PHE A 274 -12.52 -3.00 -17.69
C PHE A 274 -12.45 -1.86 -18.72
N PRO A 275 -11.35 -1.09 -18.85
CA PRO A 275 -11.33 0.03 -19.78
C PRO A 275 -11.32 -0.38 -21.26
N MET A 276 -11.02 -1.64 -21.60
CA MET A 276 -11.28 -2.21 -22.93
C MET A 276 -12.75 -2.61 -23.15
N GLY A 277 -13.64 -2.37 -22.18
CA GLY A 277 -15.07 -2.67 -22.27
C GLY A 277 -15.44 -4.14 -22.11
N LYS A 278 -14.50 -5.00 -21.68
CA LYS A 278 -14.77 -6.44 -21.52
C LYS A 278 -15.61 -6.75 -20.29
N ALA A 279 -15.53 -5.93 -19.25
CA ALA A 279 -16.31 -6.09 -18.03
C ALA A 279 -17.18 -4.86 -17.76
N ALA A 280 -18.42 -5.09 -17.31
CA ALA A 280 -19.36 -4.01 -17.00
C ALA A 280 -19.08 -3.32 -15.67
N MET A 281 -18.48 -4.03 -14.72
CA MET A 281 -18.11 -3.53 -13.40
C MET A 281 -16.71 -3.97 -13.02
N TRP A 282 -16.03 -3.15 -12.22
CA TRP A 282 -14.71 -3.45 -11.69
C TRP A 282 -14.48 -2.71 -10.37
N VAL A 283 -14.05 -3.43 -9.33
CA VAL A 283 -13.66 -2.84 -8.06
C VAL A 283 -12.14 -2.75 -8.04
N ASP A 284 -11.61 -1.53 -7.93
CA ASP A 284 -10.17 -1.30 -7.79
C ASP A 284 -9.87 0.12 -7.28
N GLY A 285 -8.60 0.41 -7.02
CA GLY A 285 -8.17 1.69 -6.45
C GLY A 285 -8.42 2.89 -7.36
N SER A 286 -8.59 4.06 -6.75
CA SER A 286 -8.77 5.36 -7.41
C SER A 286 -7.55 5.77 -8.25
N PHE A 287 -6.38 5.17 -8.01
CA PHE A 287 -5.20 5.32 -8.87
C PHE A 287 -5.42 4.80 -10.30
N MET A 288 -6.48 4.02 -10.57
CA MET A 288 -6.84 3.57 -11.92
C MET A 288 -7.60 4.63 -12.74
N ILE A 289 -8.02 5.76 -12.16
CA ILE A 289 -8.82 6.79 -12.85
C ILE A 289 -8.13 7.27 -14.13
N ASP A 290 -6.84 7.59 -14.07
CA ASP A 290 -6.12 8.13 -15.21
C ASP A 290 -5.86 7.08 -16.30
N ASN A 291 -5.61 5.82 -15.91
CA ASN A 291 -5.57 4.72 -16.88
C ASN A 291 -6.93 4.56 -17.57
N ASN A 292 -8.02 4.56 -16.80
CA ASN A 292 -9.38 4.44 -17.34
C ASN A 292 -9.69 5.59 -18.30
N ARG A 293 -9.36 6.84 -17.96
CA ARG A 293 -9.52 7.98 -18.88
C ARG A 293 -8.75 7.79 -20.18
N LYS A 294 -7.49 7.35 -20.11
CA LYS A 294 -6.61 7.17 -21.28
C LYS A 294 -7.06 6.01 -22.18
N VAL A 295 -7.38 4.86 -21.59
CA VAL A 295 -7.68 3.63 -22.34
C VAL A 295 -9.14 3.61 -22.82
N ILE A 296 -10.08 4.12 -22.02
CA ILE A 296 -11.49 4.22 -22.44
C ILE A 296 -11.64 5.31 -23.51
N GLY A 297 -11.06 6.49 -23.30
CA GLY A 297 -11.29 7.65 -24.17
C GLY A 297 -12.77 7.92 -24.34
N ASP A 298 -13.22 7.99 -25.59
CA ASP A 298 -14.63 8.21 -25.96
C ASP A 298 -15.38 6.89 -26.27
N ASN A 299 -14.78 5.73 -26.00
CA ASN A 299 -15.36 4.43 -26.40
C ASN A 299 -16.64 4.07 -25.63
N PHE A 300 -16.77 4.47 -24.37
CA PHE A 300 -18.00 4.31 -23.58
C PHE A 300 -18.06 5.26 -22.39
N LYS A 301 -19.28 5.53 -21.91
CA LYS A 301 -19.51 6.30 -20.69
C LYS A 301 -19.34 5.43 -19.45
N TRP A 302 -18.73 5.98 -18.40
CA TRP A 302 -18.52 5.26 -17.15
C TRP A 302 -18.81 6.12 -15.93
N GLY A 303 -18.85 5.47 -14.76
CA GLY A 303 -19.00 6.12 -13.47
C GLY A 303 -18.23 5.38 -12.37
N MET A 304 -18.24 5.99 -11.20
CA MET A 304 -17.66 5.44 -9.97
C MET A 304 -18.65 5.59 -8.82
N THR A 305 -18.66 4.63 -7.90
CA THR A 305 -19.38 4.72 -6.63
C THR A 305 -18.62 3.92 -5.55
N SER A 306 -19.09 3.94 -4.32
CA SER A 306 -18.60 3.10 -3.23
C SER A 306 -18.69 1.61 -3.56
N VAL A 307 -17.77 0.82 -3.01
CA VAL A 307 -17.82 -0.64 -3.11
C VAL A 307 -19.13 -1.13 -2.45
N PRO A 308 -19.85 -2.11 -3.04
CA PRO A 308 -21.09 -2.61 -2.47
C PRO A 308 -20.92 -3.10 -1.03
N ARG A 309 -21.90 -2.79 -0.19
CA ARG A 309 -21.88 -3.13 1.24
C ARG A 309 -22.24 -4.59 1.44
N GLY A 310 -21.53 -5.22 2.39
CA GLY A 310 -21.85 -6.57 2.85
C GLY A 310 -23.23 -6.64 3.52
N MET A 311 -23.67 -7.84 3.87
CA MET A 311 -24.90 -8.03 4.65
C MET A 311 -24.70 -7.57 6.09
N MET A 312 -24.61 -6.26 6.31
CA MET A 312 -24.65 -5.69 7.65
C MET A 312 -26.06 -5.95 8.22
N THR A 313 -26.16 -6.93 9.11
CA THR A 313 -27.21 -6.89 10.14
C THR A 313 -26.96 -5.66 11.00
N SER A 314 -27.64 -4.57 10.65
CA SER A 314 -27.90 -3.38 11.46
C SER A 314 -26.99 -3.18 12.68
N GLY A 315 -25.91 -2.44 12.53
CA GLY A 315 -25.18 -1.92 13.69
C GLY A 315 -23.73 -1.62 13.39
N ILE A 316 -23.48 -0.41 12.91
CA ILE A 316 -22.66 0.60 13.59
C ILE A 316 -22.75 1.87 12.73
N LYS A 317 -23.20 2.95 13.36
CA LYS A 317 -23.10 4.31 12.83
C LYS A 317 -21.66 4.79 13.05
N GLY A 318 -21.12 5.43 12.01
CA GLY A 318 -20.18 6.57 12.04
C GLY A 318 -19.05 6.54 13.03
#